data_AF-A0A2M8PRH3-F1
#
_entry.id   AF-A0A2M8PRH3-F1
#
_cell.length_a   1.000
_cell.length_b   1.000
_cell.length_c   1.000
_cell.angle_alpha   90.00
_cell.angle_beta   90.00
_cell.angle_gamma   90.00
#
_symmetry.space_group_name_H-M   'P 1'
#
loop_
_entity.id
_entity.type
_entity.pdbx_description
1 polymer ?
#
loop_
_entity_poly.entity_id
_entity_poly.type
_entity_poly.pdbx_seq_one_letter_code
_entity_poly.pdbx_strand_id
1 'polypeptide(L)'
;MRDTLIGLLAVIQPSMPKRRTFVAVILGFLIGLFWAYNISPTTFFDADPSQLDQTAQDEWVRLLADRKAAANFDVTDNIVQLLAAVDEPLEIVNRLGLDSIRAEAEQANEIAATAPNPNFLSNLIPIIVGPLVLIIVMAVGGPIWNLLIKPFIEPYRRRITRRASSTSDDVAAQTRAAMQEAKKAQATLSADYSTSELGAPVMQRMTSYLQGHGQYDDSFAIEDENDMFLGETGAAISETLDEEGKNVTAIEIWLFDKEDFVRTITKVFATPYAMNDPALRAKLETKGELVLIEPGGVAILETNTLQLHARIAEVTFNNDGANPPNSVIEKMSIELAAWRKEGVGAATPATPMAAPQPVAPTAPPLPEQPAPVPTPGITPPPPPRPIATPQSPQSPPPSPPTPAAPPPPAAPPTPAGQPQPLQPPPMQNPSAPQLPSIDDDDDPFGGTGDFTPLGR
;
A
#
# COMPACT_ATOMS: atom_id res chain seq x y z
N MET A 1 34.62 39.05 7.53
CA MET A 1 34.32 37.68 7.02
C MET A 1 33.09 37.06 7.67
N ARG A 2 32.91 37.14 9.00
CA ARG A 2 31.69 36.64 9.67
C ARG A 2 30.41 37.36 9.23
N ASP A 3 30.44 38.69 9.12
CA ASP A 3 29.27 39.47 8.69
C ASP A 3 28.90 39.25 7.20
N THR A 4 29.90 38.92 6.38
CA THR A 4 29.74 38.58 4.97
C THR A 4 29.11 37.20 4.77
N LEU A 5 29.46 36.23 5.62
CA LEU A 5 28.87 34.89 5.65
C LEU A 5 27.41 34.92 6.12
N ILE A 6 27.09 35.73 7.14
CA ILE A 6 25.73 35.87 7.67
C ILE A 6 24.81 36.55 6.65
N GLY A 7 25.28 37.58 5.96
CA GLY A 7 24.53 38.25 4.89
C GLY A 7 24.27 37.34 3.68
N LEU A 8 25.25 36.52 3.29
CA LEU A 8 25.10 35.54 2.22
C LEU A 8 24.08 34.43 2.59
N LEU A 9 24.12 33.95 3.84
CA LEU A 9 23.17 32.95 4.34
C LEU A 9 21.73 33.47 4.32
N ALA A 10 21.48 34.74 4.63
CA ALA A 10 20.15 35.35 4.58
C ALA A 10 19.54 35.40 3.17
N VAL A 11 20.37 35.55 2.13
CA VAL A 11 19.95 35.53 0.71
C VAL A 11 19.71 34.10 0.21
N ILE A 12 20.47 33.12 0.73
CA ILE A 12 20.38 31.72 0.32
C ILE A 12 19.26 30.97 1.05
N GLN A 13 18.95 31.33 2.30
CA GLN A 13 17.97 30.63 3.16
C GLN A 13 16.58 30.44 2.50
N PRO A 14 16.00 31.41 1.76
CA PRO A 14 14.71 31.22 1.07
C PRO A 14 14.80 30.26 -0.13
N SER A 15 16.01 30.07 -0.68
CA SER A 15 16.29 29.22 -1.83
C SER A 15 16.68 27.79 -1.45
N MET A 16 16.86 27.50 -0.15
CA MET A 16 17.19 26.15 0.30
C MET A 16 15.97 25.22 0.20
N PRO A 17 16.16 23.95 -0.22
CA PRO A 17 15.10 22.96 -0.15
C PRO A 17 14.59 22.78 1.28
N LYS A 18 13.29 22.52 1.45
CA LYS A 18 12.73 22.24 2.78
C LYS A 18 13.32 20.93 3.33
N ARG A 19 13.44 20.80 4.65
CA ARG A 19 13.92 19.57 5.31
C ARG A 19 13.16 18.32 4.84
N ARG A 20 11.85 18.43 4.59
CA ARG A 20 11.01 17.33 4.06
C ARG A 20 11.45 16.87 2.67
N THR A 21 11.94 17.77 1.82
CA THR A 21 12.46 17.43 0.49
C THR A 21 13.75 16.62 0.59
N PHE A 22 14.65 17.00 1.49
CA PHE A 22 15.86 16.21 1.76
C PHE A 22 15.52 14.80 2.25
N VAL A 23 14.60 14.69 3.22
CA VAL A 23 14.17 13.38 3.74
C VAL A 23 13.55 12.52 2.66
N ALA A 24 12.65 13.08 1.84
CA ALA A 24 11.99 12.33 0.76
C ALA A 24 12.99 11.81 -0.29
N VAL A 25 13.97 12.64 -0.67
CA VAL A 25 15.00 12.28 -1.66
C VAL A 25 15.95 11.21 -1.11
N ILE A 26 16.40 11.34 0.15
CA ILE A 26 17.24 10.32 0.79
C ILE A 26 16.48 9.00 0.90
N LEU A 27 15.22 9.05 1.35
CA LEU A 27 14.39 7.87 1.47
C LEU A 27 14.19 7.19 0.11
N GLY A 28 13.91 7.97 -0.95
CA GLY A 28 13.81 7.46 -2.31
C GLY A 28 15.10 6.81 -2.81
N PHE A 29 16.26 7.42 -2.52
CA PHE A 29 17.57 6.83 -2.86
C PHE A 29 17.80 5.50 -2.13
N LEU A 30 17.50 5.44 -0.83
CA LEU A 30 17.66 4.22 -0.03
C LEU A 30 16.71 3.11 -0.48
N ILE A 31 15.47 3.45 -0.83
CA ILE A 31 14.50 2.50 -1.40
C ILE A 31 15.00 1.99 -2.76
N GLY A 32 15.51 2.87 -3.62
CA GLY A 32 16.11 2.49 -4.91
C GLY A 32 17.32 1.57 -4.74
N LEU A 33 18.17 1.83 -3.76
CA LEU A 33 19.31 0.98 -3.42
C LEU A 33 18.84 -0.40 -2.92
N PHE A 34 17.85 -0.42 -2.02
CA PHE A 34 17.26 -1.67 -1.54
C PHE A 34 16.69 -2.50 -2.71
N TRP A 35 15.96 -1.85 -3.62
CA TRP A 35 15.40 -2.50 -4.81
C TRP A 35 16.49 -3.05 -5.73
N ALA A 36 17.54 -2.27 -6.00
CA ALA A 36 18.64 -2.69 -6.86
C ALA A 36 19.41 -3.91 -6.31
N TYR A 37 19.56 -4.02 -4.98
CA TYR A 37 20.30 -5.15 -4.39
C TYR A 37 19.44 -6.38 -4.10
N ASN A 38 18.13 -6.22 -3.81
CA ASN A 38 17.27 -7.34 -3.40
C ASN A 38 16.34 -7.84 -4.51
N ILE A 39 15.91 -6.96 -5.41
CA ILE A 39 14.87 -7.29 -6.40
C ILE A 39 15.49 -7.46 -7.79
N SER A 40 16.49 -6.65 -8.14
CA SER A 40 17.16 -6.72 -9.45
C SER A 40 18.68 -6.67 -9.30
N PRO A 41 19.31 -7.67 -8.65
CA PRO A 41 20.75 -7.70 -8.52
C PRO A 41 21.43 -7.76 -9.88
N THR A 42 22.51 -6.99 -10.04
CA THR A 42 23.33 -7.03 -11.25
C THR A 42 24.16 -8.30 -11.28
N THR A 43 23.95 -9.14 -12.30
CA THR A 43 24.80 -10.31 -12.58
C THR A 43 25.91 -9.93 -13.53
N PHE A 44 27.16 -10.19 -13.15
CA PHE A 44 28.31 -10.03 -14.03
C PHE A 44 28.58 -11.36 -14.76
N PHE A 45 28.84 -11.30 -16.05
CA PHE A 45 29.26 -12.42 -16.88
C PHE A 45 30.75 -12.29 -17.20
N ASP A 46 31.41 -13.40 -17.52
CA ASP A 46 32.84 -13.43 -17.86
C ASP A 46 33.75 -12.90 -16.74
N ALA A 47 33.37 -13.14 -15.48
CA ALA A 47 34.20 -12.83 -14.33
C ALA A 47 35.47 -13.70 -14.33
N ASP A 48 36.57 -13.12 -13.86
CA ASP A 48 37.85 -13.81 -13.72
C ASP A 48 37.72 -15.01 -12.75
N PRO A 49 38.38 -16.16 -12.99
CA PRO A 49 38.26 -17.35 -12.14
C PRO A 49 38.59 -17.07 -10.66
N SER A 50 39.40 -16.07 -10.36
CA SER A 50 39.67 -15.59 -8.99
C SER A 50 38.44 -15.08 -8.25
N GLN A 51 37.37 -14.67 -8.94
CA GLN A 51 36.12 -14.17 -8.35
C GLN A 51 35.05 -15.24 -8.17
N LEU A 52 35.32 -16.48 -8.59
CA LEU A 52 34.40 -17.60 -8.40
C LEU A 52 34.29 -17.97 -6.92
N ASP A 53 33.16 -18.57 -6.54
CA ASP A 53 33.02 -19.19 -5.21
C ASP A 53 34.09 -20.27 -5.01
N GLN A 54 34.50 -20.49 -3.76
CA GLN A 54 35.55 -21.44 -3.40
C GLN A 54 35.30 -22.85 -3.98
N THR A 55 34.03 -23.29 -4.02
CA THR A 55 33.66 -24.59 -4.58
C THR A 55 33.93 -24.69 -6.09
N ALA A 56 33.67 -23.60 -6.82
CA ALA A 56 33.88 -23.53 -8.26
C ALA A 56 35.38 -23.38 -8.59
N GLN A 57 36.14 -22.67 -7.75
CA GLN A 57 37.60 -22.64 -7.85
C GLN A 57 38.21 -24.02 -7.63
N ASP A 58 37.72 -24.78 -6.64
CA ASP A 58 38.15 -26.16 -6.40
C ASP A 58 37.87 -27.07 -7.61
N GLU A 59 36.68 -26.97 -8.20
CA GLU A 59 36.30 -27.73 -9.39
C GLU A 59 37.15 -27.37 -10.61
N TRP A 60 37.41 -26.08 -10.82
CA TRP A 60 38.31 -25.60 -11.87
C TRP A 60 39.70 -26.24 -11.77
N VAL A 61 40.30 -26.22 -10.57
CA VAL A 61 41.62 -26.81 -10.34
C VAL A 61 41.61 -28.34 -10.53
N ARG A 62 40.53 -29.04 -10.16
CA ARG A 62 40.37 -30.47 -10.46
C ARG A 62 40.33 -30.74 -11.97
N LEU A 63 39.58 -29.95 -12.72
CA LEU A 63 39.51 -30.08 -14.18
C LEU A 63 40.86 -29.84 -14.85
N LEU A 64 41.69 -28.93 -14.31
CA LEU A 64 43.06 -28.74 -14.79
C LEU A 64 43.95 -29.95 -14.50
N ALA A 65 43.83 -30.54 -13.30
CA ALA A 65 44.55 -31.77 -12.96
C ALA A 65 44.16 -32.95 -13.87
N ASP A 66 42.86 -33.14 -14.09
CA ASP A 66 42.33 -34.18 -14.99
C ASP A 66 42.78 -33.94 -16.43
N ARG A 67 42.76 -32.68 -16.90
CA ARG A 67 43.22 -32.34 -18.25
C ARG A 67 44.71 -32.57 -18.44
N LYS A 68 45.53 -32.27 -17.43
CA LYS A 68 46.97 -32.59 -17.47
C LYS A 68 47.19 -34.10 -17.52
N ALA A 69 46.45 -34.86 -16.72
CA ALA A 69 46.54 -36.32 -16.71
C ALA A 69 46.11 -36.97 -18.04
N ALA A 70 45.13 -36.37 -18.73
CA ALA A 70 44.63 -36.86 -20.02
C ALA A 70 45.43 -36.36 -21.24
N ALA A 71 46.34 -35.40 -21.07
CA ALA A 71 47.06 -34.81 -22.19
C ALA A 71 48.16 -35.75 -22.72
N ASN A 72 48.17 -35.97 -24.04
CA ASN A 72 49.22 -36.75 -24.73
C ASN A 72 50.41 -35.88 -25.19
N PHE A 73 50.44 -34.61 -24.82
CA PHE A 73 51.45 -33.62 -25.19
C PHE A 73 51.72 -32.68 -24.01
N ASP A 74 52.81 -31.91 -24.08
CA ASP A 74 53.16 -30.97 -23.01
C ASP A 74 52.17 -29.82 -22.95
N VAL A 75 51.49 -29.70 -21.80
CA VAL A 75 50.52 -28.65 -21.49
C VAL A 75 50.94 -27.81 -20.29
N THR A 76 52.17 -27.99 -19.80
CA THR A 76 52.65 -27.43 -18.52
C THR A 76 52.45 -25.91 -18.46
N ASP A 77 52.91 -25.17 -19.48
CA ASP A 77 52.77 -23.71 -19.54
C ASP A 77 51.30 -23.25 -19.53
N ASN A 78 50.42 -23.98 -20.24
CA ASN A 78 48.98 -23.68 -20.27
C ASN A 78 48.33 -23.93 -18.91
N ILE A 79 48.75 -24.98 -18.19
CA ILE A 79 48.25 -25.29 -16.84
C ILE A 79 48.72 -24.21 -15.86
N VAL A 80 49.98 -23.79 -15.91
CA VAL A 80 50.50 -22.68 -15.09
C VAL A 80 49.71 -21.39 -15.34
N GLN A 81 49.46 -21.04 -16.61
CA GLN A 81 48.70 -19.83 -16.95
C GLN A 81 47.24 -19.89 -16.47
N LEU A 82 46.59 -21.06 -16.56
CA LEU A 82 45.20 -21.24 -16.12
C LEU A 82 45.07 -21.36 -14.59
N LEU A 83 46.09 -21.85 -13.90
CA LEU A 83 46.18 -21.84 -12.44
C LEU A 83 46.41 -20.42 -11.92
N ALA A 84 47.19 -19.60 -12.62
CA ALA A 84 47.44 -18.21 -12.25
C ALA A 84 46.17 -17.33 -12.34
N ALA A 85 45.12 -17.79 -13.01
CA ALA A 85 43.83 -17.10 -13.05
C ALA A 85 42.98 -17.31 -11.79
N VAL A 86 43.38 -18.21 -10.88
CA VAL A 86 42.66 -18.53 -9.64
C VAL A 86 43.40 -17.91 -8.45
N ASP A 87 42.66 -17.56 -7.40
CA ASP A 87 43.25 -17.05 -6.15
C ASP A 87 43.93 -18.18 -5.36
N GLU A 88 45.16 -17.92 -4.90
CA GLU A 88 45.99 -18.85 -4.12
C GLU A 88 45.98 -20.32 -4.64
N PRO A 89 46.37 -20.59 -5.90
CA PRO A 89 46.20 -21.90 -6.54
C PRO A 89 46.98 -23.02 -5.84
N LEU A 90 48.11 -22.68 -5.20
CA LEU A 90 48.89 -23.62 -4.42
C LEU A 90 48.16 -24.11 -3.17
N GLU A 91 47.41 -23.23 -2.50
CA GLU A 91 46.60 -23.65 -1.35
C GLU A 91 45.51 -24.62 -1.80
N ILE A 92 44.83 -24.31 -2.89
CA ILE A 92 43.77 -25.16 -3.45
C ILE A 92 44.30 -26.55 -3.79
N VAL A 93 45.45 -26.62 -4.48
CA VAL A 93 46.09 -27.89 -4.83
C VAL A 93 46.47 -28.71 -3.61
N ASN A 94 47.04 -28.08 -2.58
CA ASN A 94 47.40 -28.74 -1.33
C ASN A 94 46.16 -29.21 -0.56
N ARG A 95 45.11 -28.40 -0.52
CA ARG A 95 43.83 -28.72 0.11
C ARG A 95 43.14 -29.91 -0.56
N LEU A 96 43.21 -29.99 -1.89
CA LEU A 96 42.60 -31.04 -2.68
C LEU A 96 43.47 -32.29 -2.86
N GLY A 97 44.73 -32.26 -2.44
CA GLY A 97 45.67 -33.38 -2.58
C GLY A 97 46.05 -33.67 -4.04
N LEU A 98 46.17 -32.64 -4.88
CA LEU A 98 46.45 -32.78 -6.32
C LEU A 98 47.96 -32.73 -6.62
N ASP A 99 48.69 -33.74 -6.13
CA ASP A 99 50.17 -33.82 -6.26
C ASP A 99 50.67 -33.73 -7.71
N SER A 100 49.85 -34.14 -8.68
CA SER A 100 50.20 -34.16 -10.10
C SER A 100 50.40 -32.77 -10.72
N ILE A 101 49.80 -31.71 -10.14
CA ILE A 101 49.91 -30.32 -10.61
C ILE A 101 50.59 -29.38 -9.62
N ARG A 102 51.17 -29.91 -8.54
CA ARG A 102 51.73 -29.11 -7.44
C ARG A 102 52.89 -28.21 -7.89
N ALA A 103 53.79 -28.73 -8.72
CA ALA A 103 54.93 -27.96 -9.23
C ALA A 103 54.49 -26.80 -10.14
N GLU A 104 53.40 -26.97 -10.88
CA GLU A 104 52.80 -25.92 -11.70
C GLU A 104 52.05 -24.90 -10.85
N ALA A 105 51.40 -25.34 -9.78
CA ALA A 105 50.74 -24.45 -8.83
C ALA A 105 51.75 -23.59 -8.05
N GLU A 106 52.92 -24.13 -7.69
CA GLU A 106 54.02 -23.35 -7.08
C GLU A 106 54.49 -22.22 -8.01
N GLN A 107 54.63 -22.50 -9.31
CA GLN A 107 54.99 -21.50 -10.32
C GLN A 107 53.87 -20.48 -10.57
N ALA A 108 52.62 -20.94 -10.64
CA ALA A 108 51.47 -20.07 -10.86
C ALA A 108 51.22 -19.12 -9.68
N ASN A 109 51.55 -19.54 -8.45
CA ASN A 109 51.32 -18.75 -7.24
C ASN A 109 52.09 -17.42 -7.22
N GLU A 110 53.23 -17.33 -7.90
CA GLU A 110 54.01 -16.09 -7.99
C GLU A 110 53.34 -15.01 -8.85
N ILE A 111 52.45 -15.41 -9.75
CA ILE A 111 51.78 -14.56 -10.74
C ILE A 111 50.25 -14.64 -10.64
N ALA A 112 49.74 -15.26 -9.57
CA ALA A 112 48.32 -15.53 -9.40
C ALA A 112 47.50 -14.25 -9.24
N ALA A 113 46.30 -14.26 -9.81
CA ALA A 113 45.30 -13.22 -9.61
C ALA A 113 44.82 -13.25 -8.14
N THR A 114 44.67 -12.07 -7.54
CA THR A 114 44.14 -11.94 -6.16
C THR A 114 42.68 -11.54 -6.22
N ALA A 115 41.82 -12.28 -5.53
CA ALA A 115 40.40 -11.92 -5.47
C ALA A 115 40.22 -10.55 -4.80
N PRO A 116 39.33 -9.69 -5.31
CA PRO A 116 38.92 -8.49 -4.59
C PRO A 116 38.35 -8.89 -3.23
N ASN A 117 38.92 -8.37 -2.14
CA ASN A 117 38.43 -8.60 -0.78
C ASN A 117 37.42 -7.51 -0.40
N PRO A 118 36.09 -7.74 -0.50
CA PRO A 118 35.10 -6.76 -0.09
C PRO A 118 35.08 -6.67 1.44
N ASN A 119 35.82 -5.71 1.99
CA ASN A 119 35.75 -5.41 3.41
C ASN A 119 34.38 -4.81 3.77
N PHE A 120 33.89 -5.10 4.99
CA PHE A 120 32.65 -4.53 5.51
C PHE A 120 32.61 -2.99 5.36
N LEU A 121 33.73 -2.32 5.64
CA LEU A 121 33.87 -0.88 5.45
C LEU A 121 33.65 -0.45 3.98
N SER A 122 34.20 -1.20 3.01
CA SER A 122 34.04 -0.92 1.58
C SER A 122 32.58 -1.05 1.12
N ASN A 123 31.82 -1.97 1.71
CA ASN A 123 30.40 -2.16 1.40
C ASN A 123 29.50 -1.09 2.02
N LEU A 124 29.90 -0.46 3.13
CA LEU A 124 29.14 0.64 3.75
C LEU A 124 29.41 2.02 3.12
N ILE A 125 30.58 2.21 2.50
CA ILE A 125 30.94 3.49 1.86
C ILE A 125 29.85 4.01 0.91
N PRO A 126 29.29 3.25 -0.04
CA PRO A 126 28.27 3.77 -0.95
C PRO A 126 26.96 4.17 -0.25
N ILE A 127 26.61 3.49 0.85
CA ILE A 127 25.39 3.76 1.63
C ILE A 127 25.52 5.07 2.41
N ILE A 128 26.73 5.44 2.84
CA ILE A 128 26.98 6.66 3.62
C ILE A 128 27.32 7.84 2.70
N VAL A 129 28.23 7.62 1.75
CA VAL A 129 28.74 8.66 0.85
C VAL A 129 27.67 9.06 -0.18
N GLY A 130 26.88 8.13 -0.70
CA GLY A 130 25.83 8.42 -1.67
C GLY A 130 24.83 9.48 -1.19
N PRO A 131 24.15 9.27 -0.04
CA PRO A 131 23.25 10.26 0.54
C PRO A 131 23.95 11.58 0.90
N LEU A 132 25.18 11.52 1.42
CA LEU A 132 25.95 12.71 1.78
C LEU A 132 26.23 13.59 0.54
N VAL A 133 26.68 12.98 -0.55
CA VAL A 133 26.93 13.67 -1.82
C VAL A 133 25.62 14.25 -2.37
N LEU A 134 24.52 13.50 -2.30
CA LEU A 134 23.21 13.97 -2.74
C LEU A 134 22.73 15.20 -1.95
N ILE A 135 22.94 15.21 -0.63
CA ILE A 135 22.65 16.36 0.23
C ILE A 135 23.51 17.56 -0.17
N ILE A 136 24.82 17.36 -0.40
CA ILE A 136 25.74 18.44 -0.80
C ILE A 136 25.32 19.02 -2.16
N VAL A 137 25.01 18.16 -3.13
CA VAL A 137 24.54 18.57 -4.46
C VAL A 137 23.22 19.34 -4.37
N MET A 138 22.28 18.93 -3.53
CA MET A 138 21.03 19.68 -3.31
C MET A 138 21.24 21.00 -2.58
N ALA A 139 22.11 21.02 -1.57
CA ALA A 139 22.40 22.20 -0.75
C ALA A 139 23.14 23.29 -1.55
N VAL A 140 23.97 22.90 -2.52
CA VAL A 140 24.73 23.82 -3.38
C VAL A 140 24.01 24.08 -4.71
N GLY A 141 23.57 23.01 -5.39
CA GLY A 141 22.91 23.06 -6.68
C GLY A 141 21.51 23.67 -6.64
N GLY A 142 20.74 23.46 -5.57
CA GLY A 142 19.42 24.06 -5.39
C GLY A 142 19.45 25.60 -5.40
N PRO A 143 20.28 26.24 -4.56
CA PRO A 143 20.48 27.69 -4.59
C PRO A 143 21.05 28.20 -5.91
N ILE A 144 22.05 27.52 -6.49
CA ILE A 144 22.61 27.92 -7.79
C ILE A 144 21.55 27.88 -8.89
N TRP A 145 20.74 26.83 -8.94
CA TRP A 145 19.63 26.72 -9.90
C TRP A 145 18.59 27.82 -9.70
N ASN A 146 18.18 28.07 -8.44
CA ASN A 146 17.14 29.05 -8.13
C ASN A 146 17.61 30.50 -8.33
N LEU A 147 18.90 30.79 -8.14
CA LEU A 147 19.46 32.15 -8.27
C LEU A 147 20.01 32.45 -9.67
N LEU A 148 20.62 31.47 -10.35
CA LEU A 148 21.35 31.69 -11.60
C LEU A 148 20.56 31.28 -12.84
N ILE A 149 19.77 30.21 -12.75
CA ILE A 149 19.11 29.59 -13.91
C ILE A 149 17.64 29.97 -13.99
N LYS A 150 16.91 29.89 -12.87
CA LYS A 150 15.48 30.22 -12.80
C LYS A 150 15.14 31.62 -13.36
N PRO A 151 15.82 32.73 -12.99
CA PRO A 151 15.45 34.06 -13.50
C PRO A 151 15.63 34.21 -15.03
N PHE A 152 16.51 33.42 -15.66
CA PHE A 152 16.70 33.43 -17.11
C PHE A 152 15.67 32.56 -17.86
N ILE A 153 15.22 31.46 -17.26
CA ILE A 153 14.25 30.54 -17.88
C ILE A 153 12.80 31.01 -17.66
N GLU A 154 12.49 31.64 -16.54
CA GLU A 154 11.16 32.15 -16.18
C GLU A 154 10.47 32.99 -17.29
N PRO A 155 11.13 33.94 -17.97
CA PRO A 155 10.49 34.70 -19.06
C PRO A 155 10.22 33.85 -20.32
N TYR A 156 11.03 32.82 -20.59
CA TYR A 156 10.83 31.91 -21.72
C TYR A 156 9.72 30.90 -21.43
N ARG A 157 9.69 30.37 -20.20
CA ARG A 157 8.64 29.47 -19.70
C ARG A 157 7.27 30.15 -19.74
N ARG A 158 7.17 31.40 -19.28
CA ARG A 158 5.91 32.19 -19.33
C ARG A 158 5.39 32.46 -20.75
N ARG A 159 6.27 32.47 -21.76
CA ARG A 159 5.85 32.62 -23.17
C ARG A 159 5.30 31.32 -23.76
N ILE A 160 5.80 30.16 -23.31
CA ILE A 160 5.37 28.85 -23.79
C ILE A 160 4.14 28.35 -23.01
N THR A 161 4.06 28.58 -21.69
CA THR A 161 2.93 28.11 -20.87
C THR A 161 1.66 28.94 -21.00
N ARG A 162 1.74 30.22 -21.42
CA ARG A 162 0.54 31.05 -21.70
C ARG A 162 -0.38 30.47 -22.78
N ARG A 163 0.12 29.58 -23.64
CA ARG A 163 -0.69 28.94 -24.69
C ARG A 163 -1.29 27.60 -24.27
N ALA A 164 -0.83 27.02 -23.14
CA ALA A 164 -1.22 25.68 -22.70
C ALA A 164 -1.92 25.64 -21.33
N SER A 165 -1.78 26.67 -20.47
CA SER A 165 -2.30 26.65 -19.09
C SER A 165 -3.54 27.53 -18.83
N SER A 166 -4.08 28.23 -19.83
CA SER A 166 -5.33 28.99 -19.67
C SER A 166 -6.56 28.11 -19.45
N THR A 167 -6.50 26.82 -19.79
CA THR A 167 -7.63 25.89 -19.54
C THR A 167 -7.54 25.21 -18.18
N SER A 168 -6.34 24.93 -17.65
CA SER A 168 -6.21 24.15 -16.41
C SER A 168 -6.30 24.98 -15.13
N ASP A 169 -5.75 26.20 -15.12
CA ASP A 169 -5.75 27.04 -13.92
C ASP A 169 -7.12 27.70 -13.69
N ASP A 170 -7.82 28.08 -14.76
CA ASP A 170 -9.18 28.63 -14.69
C ASP A 170 -10.19 27.54 -14.30
N VAL A 171 -10.06 26.31 -14.83
CA VAL A 171 -10.88 25.17 -14.38
C VAL A 171 -10.56 24.82 -12.92
N ALA A 172 -9.30 24.83 -12.49
CA ALA A 172 -8.96 24.56 -11.09
C ALA A 172 -9.46 25.68 -10.13
N ALA A 173 -9.42 26.95 -10.56
CA ALA A 173 -9.97 28.06 -9.81
C ALA A 173 -11.51 28.00 -9.74
N GLN A 174 -12.17 27.69 -10.85
CA GLN A 174 -13.62 27.52 -10.91
C GLN A 174 -14.08 26.31 -10.08
N THR A 175 -13.34 25.20 -10.12
CA THR A 175 -13.62 24.01 -9.30
C THR A 175 -13.46 24.32 -7.81
N ARG A 176 -12.42 25.09 -7.42
CA ARG A 176 -12.24 25.53 -6.02
C ARG A 176 -13.34 26.48 -5.57
N ALA A 177 -13.76 27.41 -6.42
CA ALA A 177 -14.86 28.33 -6.11
C ALA A 177 -16.18 27.55 -5.97
N ALA A 178 -16.48 26.63 -6.88
CA ALA A 178 -17.66 25.77 -6.82
C ALA A 178 -17.67 24.86 -5.58
N MET A 179 -16.53 24.25 -5.21
CA MET A 179 -16.41 23.48 -3.96
C MET A 179 -16.59 24.34 -2.71
N GLN A 180 -16.08 25.58 -2.71
CA GLN A 180 -16.26 26.50 -1.58
C GLN A 180 -17.72 26.95 -1.46
N GLU A 181 -18.40 27.18 -2.57
CA GLU A 181 -19.82 27.53 -2.60
C GLU A 181 -20.71 26.36 -2.17
N ALA A 182 -20.42 25.14 -2.65
CA ALA A 182 -21.09 23.92 -2.20
C ALA A 182 -20.91 23.68 -0.68
N LYS A 183 -19.69 23.87 -0.16
CA LYS A 183 -19.42 23.77 1.28
C LYS A 183 -20.16 24.84 2.10
N LYS A 184 -20.29 26.06 1.57
CA LYS A 184 -21.08 27.14 2.21
C LYS A 184 -22.59 26.85 2.17
N ALA A 185 -23.09 26.27 1.09
CA ALA A 185 -24.49 25.86 0.97
C ALA A 185 -24.80 24.73 1.97
N GLN A 186 -23.93 23.72 2.08
CA GLN A 186 -24.05 22.66 3.09
C GLN A 186 -24.02 23.21 4.52
N ALA A 187 -23.13 24.17 4.81
CA ALA A 187 -23.06 24.80 6.12
C ALA A 187 -24.32 25.60 6.48
N THR A 188 -24.99 26.21 5.50
CA THR A 188 -26.27 26.91 5.72
C THR A 188 -27.42 25.96 6.02
N LEU A 189 -27.38 24.74 5.46
CA LEU A 189 -28.43 23.72 5.63
C LEU A 189 -28.23 22.86 6.88
N SER A 190 -27.00 22.78 7.39
CA SER A 190 -26.67 21.98 8.57
C SER A 190 -27.26 22.60 9.84
N ALA A 191 -27.80 21.76 10.73
CA ALA A 191 -28.25 22.19 12.04
C ALA A 191 -27.07 22.52 12.96
N ASP A 192 -27.27 23.50 13.84
CA ASP A 192 -26.35 23.77 14.93
C ASP A 192 -26.68 22.87 16.13
N TYR A 193 -25.95 21.77 16.25
CA TYR A 193 -26.06 20.84 17.38
C TYR A 193 -25.22 21.25 18.59
N SER A 194 -24.48 22.37 18.56
CA SER A 194 -23.64 22.80 19.70
C SER A 194 -24.43 23.11 20.98
N THR A 195 -25.74 23.34 20.85
CA THR A 195 -26.68 23.57 21.96
C THR A 195 -27.67 22.42 22.16
N SER A 196 -27.49 21.31 21.44
CA SER A 196 -28.31 20.10 21.60
C SER A 196 -28.12 19.49 22.99
N GLU A 197 -29.18 18.91 23.55
CA GLU A 197 -29.13 18.19 24.84
C GLU A 197 -28.17 16.98 24.81
N LEU A 198 -27.83 16.50 23.60
CA LEU A 198 -26.89 15.39 23.35
C LEU A 198 -25.42 15.86 23.24
N GLY A 199 -25.16 17.17 23.29
CA GLY A 199 -23.84 17.75 23.04
C GLY A 199 -23.45 17.76 21.56
N ALA A 200 -22.17 18.00 21.28
CA ALA A 200 -21.65 18.02 19.92
C ALA A 200 -21.63 16.60 19.32
N PRO A 201 -22.10 16.41 18.08
CA PRO A 201 -22.08 15.10 17.42
C PRO A 201 -20.64 14.67 17.16
N VAL A 202 -20.38 13.37 17.32
CA VAL A 202 -19.10 12.72 16.97
C VAL A 202 -18.91 12.73 15.45
N MET A 203 -20.01 12.63 14.70
CA MET A 203 -20.02 12.72 13.24
C MET A 203 -21.19 13.60 12.78
N GLN A 204 -20.91 14.52 11.86
CA GLN A 204 -21.93 15.28 11.13
C GLN A 204 -21.57 15.28 9.64
N ARG A 205 -22.48 14.77 8.81
CA ARG A 205 -22.32 14.66 7.35
C ARG A 205 -23.64 15.01 6.65
N MET A 206 -23.53 15.46 5.41
CA MET A 206 -24.67 15.71 4.53
C MET A 206 -24.57 14.76 3.35
N THR A 207 -25.65 14.03 3.08
CA THR A 207 -25.83 13.23 1.88
C THR A 207 -26.94 13.83 1.03
N SER A 208 -26.80 13.78 -0.29
CA SER A 208 -27.75 14.39 -1.21
C SER A 208 -28.07 13.44 -2.36
N TYR A 209 -29.34 13.09 -2.48
CA TYR A 209 -29.90 12.40 -3.63
C TYR A 209 -30.38 13.42 -4.67
N LEU A 210 -30.08 13.15 -5.95
CA LEU A 210 -30.58 13.90 -7.10
C LEU A 210 -31.02 12.93 -8.19
N GLN A 211 -32.25 13.10 -8.67
CA GLN A 211 -32.84 12.24 -9.68
C GLN A 211 -32.01 12.24 -10.96
N GLY A 212 -31.75 11.05 -11.51
CA GLY A 212 -30.94 10.87 -12.73
C GLY A 212 -29.43 10.89 -12.52
N HIS A 213 -28.94 11.13 -11.29
CA HIS A 213 -27.51 11.09 -10.98
C HIS A 213 -27.10 9.79 -10.28
N GLY A 214 -26.67 8.80 -11.08
CA GLY A 214 -25.98 7.60 -10.59
C GLY A 214 -26.80 6.71 -9.65
N GLN A 215 -26.10 5.78 -8.98
CA GLN A 215 -26.67 5.03 -7.85
C GLN A 215 -26.47 5.85 -6.57
N TYR A 216 -27.48 5.85 -5.70
CA TYR A 216 -27.42 6.52 -4.40
C TYR A 216 -27.33 5.48 -3.29
N ASP A 217 -26.11 5.37 -2.75
CA ASP A 217 -25.69 4.46 -1.68
C ASP A 217 -24.49 5.07 -0.96
N ASP A 218 -24.75 6.12 -0.19
CA ASP A 218 -23.72 6.85 0.55
C ASP A 218 -23.47 6.17 1.90
N SER A 219 -22.20 5.96 2.25
CA SER A 219 -21.79 5.44 3.54
C SER A 219 -20.72 6.29 4.21
N PHE A 220 -20.81 6.45 5.52
CA PHE A 220 -19.94 7.26 6.35
C PHE A 220 -19.53 6.51 7.62
N ALA A 221 -18.22 6.43 7.84
CA ALA A 221 -17.66 5.93 9.09
C ALA A 221 -17.93 6.91 10.23
N ILE A 222 -18.24 6.36 11.41
CA ILE A 222 -18.39 7.07 12.67
C ILE A 222 -17.14 6.76 13.49
N GLU A 223 -16.28 7.76 13.66
CA GLU A 223 -14.98 7.66 14.33
C GLU A 223 -14.91 8.71 15.46
N ASP A 224 -14.26 8.37 16.56
CA ASP A 224 -14.02 9.33 17.65
C ASP A 224 -12.84 10.27 17.38
N GLU A 225 -12.53 11.16 18.34
CA GLU A 225 -11.41 12.12 18.23
C GLU A 225 -10.03 11.47 18.06
N ASN A 226 -9.90 10.17 18.34
CA ASN A 226 -8.66 9.39 18.21
C ASN A 226 -8.66 8.50 16.95
N ASP A 227 -9.57 8.75 16.00
CA ASP A 227 -9.80 7.93 14.80
C ASP A 227 -10.17 6.47 15.14
N MET A 228 -10.76 6.22 16.32
CA MET A 228 -11.26 4.89 16.67
C MET A 228 -12.63 4.67 16.06
N PHE A 229 -12.74 3.63 15.24
CA PHE A 229 -14.00 3.22 14.61
C PHE A 229 -15.05 2.81 15.66
N LEU A 230 -16.19 3.51 15.68
CA LEU A 230 -17.34 3.24 16.55
C LEU A 230 -18.49 2.55 15.80
N GLY A 231 -18.61 2.78 14.49
CA GLY A 231 -19.70 2.27 13.69
C GLY A 231 -19.76 2.92 12.32
N GLU A 232 -20.82 2.65 11.58
CA GLU A 232 -21.02 3.16 10.23
C GLU A 232 -22.49 3.53 10.01
N THR A 233 -22.74 4.54 9.19
CA THR A 233 -24.09 4.92 8.82
C THR A 233 -24.14 5.36 7.38
N GLY A 234 -25.29 5.15 6.75
CA GLY A 234 -25.47 5.52 5.36
C GLY A 234 -26.92 5.74 4.97
N ALA A 235 -27.09 6.12 3.71
CA ALA A 235 -28.35 6.35 3.05
C ALA A 235 -28.35 5.67 1.68
N ALA A 236 -29.39 4.88 1.39
CA ALA A 236 -29.50 4.15 0.14
C ALA A 236 -30.93 4.21 -0.43
N ILE A 237 -31.08 3.98 -1.73
CA ILE A 237 -32.40 3.84 -2.34
C ILE A 237 -33.08 2.57 -1.82
N SER A 238 -34.26 2.74 -1.21
CA SER A 238 -35.03 1.60 -0.74
C SER A 238 -36.03 1.12 -1.80
N GLU A 239 -36.76 2.01 -2.46
CA GLU A 239 -37.79 1.60 -3.43
C GLU A 239 -37.97 2.62 -4.56
N THR A 240 -38.30 2.12 -5.75
CA THR A 240 -38.60 2.89 -6.95
C THR A 240 -39.98 2.51 -7.49
N LEU A 241 -40.66 3.45 -8.15
CA LEU A 241 -41.96 3.20 -8.79
C LEU A 241 -41.84 2.56 -10.18
N ASP A 242 -40.68 2.73 -10.82
CA ASP A 242 -40.36 2.20 -12.14
C ASP A 242 -39.37 1.04 -12.07
N GLU A 243 -39.37 0.21 -13.11
CA GLU A 243 -38.44 -0.92 -13.24
C GLU A 243 -37.02 -0.44 -13.60
N GLU A 244 -36.90 0.75 -14.22
CA GLU A 244 -35.62 1.38 -14.57
C GLU A 244 -34.89 2.02 -13.38
N GLY A 245 -35.52 2.12 -12.21
CA GLY A 245 -34.92 2.60 -10.97
C GLY A 245 -34.69 4.12 -10.90
N LYS A 246 -35.34 4.91 -11.77
CA LYS A 246 -35.16 6.37 -11.84
C LYS A 246 -36.16 7.12 -10.99
N ASN A 247 -37.31 6.51 -10.70
CA ASN A 247 -38.41 7.13 -9.96
C ASN A 247 -38.37 6.65 -8.51
N VAL A 248 -37.38 7.13 -7.76
CA VAL A 248 -37.20 6.78 -6.33
C VAL A 248 -38.36 7.32 -5.51
N THR A 249 -38.97 6.44 -4.71
CA THR A 249 -40.11 6.77 -3.82
C THR A 249 -39.82 6.58 -2.34
N ALA A 250 -38.75 5.85 -2.01
CA ALA A 250 -38.29 5.69 -0.64
C ALA A 250 -36.76 5.58 -0.56
N ILE A 251 -36.19 6.18 0.50
CA ILE A 251 -34.77 6.15 0.85
C ILE A 251 -34.64 5.54 2.24
N GLU A 252 -33.76 4.57 2.39
CA GLU A 252 -33.45 3.97 3.69
C GLU A 252 -32.21 4.62 4.31
N ILE A 253 -32.28 4.81 5.62
CA ILE A 253 -31.17 5.20 6.47
C ILE A 253 -30.86 4.04 7.38
N TRP A 254 -29.58 3.70 7.48
CA TRP A 254 -29.13 2.61 8.31
C TRP A 254 -28.03 3.05 9.27
N LEU A 255 -27.95 2.37 10.40
CA LEU A 255 -26.94 2.55 11.44
C LEU A 255 -26.40 1.19 11.88
N PHE A 256 -25.09 1.04 11.76
CA PHE A 256 -24.31 -0.08 12.25
C PHE A 256 -23.45 0.37 13.43
N ASP A 257 -23.42 -0.43 14.49
CA ASP A 257 -22.64 -0.19 15.70
C ASP A 257 -21.60 -1.30 15.86
N LYS A 258 -20.32 -0.92 16.03
CA LYS A 258 -19.22 -1.88 16.20
C LYS A 258 -19.44 -2.79 17.41
N GLU A 259 -20.04 -2.30 18.48
CA GLU A 259 -20.26 -3.11 19.69
C GLU A 259 -21.53 -3.99 19.57
N ASP A 260 -22.31 -3.86 18.49
CA ASP A 260 -23.47 -4.68 18.16
C ASP A 260 -23.40 -5.23 16.72
N PHE A 261 -22.46 -6.15 16.49
CA PHE A 261 -22.22 -6.78 15.18
C PHE A 261 -23.41 -7.53 14.56
N VAL A 262 -24.48 -7.77 15.30
CA VAL A 262 -25.62 -8.60 14.85
C VAL A 262 -26.78 -7.75 14.30
N ARG A 263 -26.83 -6.45 14.63
CA ARG A 263 -28.02 -5.62 14.34
C ARG A 263 -27.65 -4.31 13.67
N THR A 264 -27.94 -4.23 12.37
CA THR A 264 -28.09 -2.95 11.67
C THR A 264 -29.51 -2.46 11.87
N ILE A 265 -29.67 -1.23 12.36
CA ILE A 265 -30.99 -0.60 12.49
C ILE A 265 -31.25 0.17 11.22
N THR A 266 -32.43 -0.04 10.64
CA THR A 266 -32.85 0.63 9.40
C THR A 266 -34.18 1.35 9.62
N LYS A 267 -34.24 2.60 9.16
CA LYS A 267 -35.48 3.36 9.00
C LYS A 267 -35.62 3.78 7.55
N VAL A 268 -36.86 3.92 7.10
CA VAL A 268 -37.15 4.21 5.70
C VAL A 268 -37.93 5.50 5.60
N PHE A 269 -37.33 6.51 4.98
CA PHE A 269 -38.01 7.71 4.55
C PHE A 269 -38.86 7.40 3.31
N ALA A 270 -40.17 7.49 3.44
CA ALA A 270 -41.12 7.22 2.36
C ALA A 270 -41.87 8.48 1.93
N THR A 271 -42.10 8.62 0.63
CA THR A 271 -42.91 9.71 0.09
C THR A 271 -44.34 9.69 0.65
N PRO A 272 -45.04 10.84 0.65
CA PRO A 272 -46.46 10.88 0.99
C PRO A 272 -47.31 9.91 0.15
N TYR A 273 -46.98 9.71 -1.12
CA TYR A 273 -47.64 8.72 -1.96
C TYR A 273 -47.43 7.29 -1.45
N ALA A 274 -46.16 6.89 -1.23
CA ALA A 274 -45.83 5.53 -0.77
C ALA A 274 -46.42 5.22 0.62
N MET A 275 -46.56 6.23 1.48
CA MET A 275 -47.17 6.08 2.79
C MET A 275 -48.69 5.85 2.73
N ASN A 276 -49.35 6.39 1.71
CA ASN A 276 -50.80 6.26 1.52
C ASN A 276 -51.20 5.04 0.67
N ASP A 277 -50.27 4.44 -0.07
CA ASP A 277 -50.49 3.20 -0.81
C ASP A 277 -50.25 1.97 0.11
N PRO A 278 -51.28 1.16 0.42
CA PRO A 278 -51.15 0.00 1.29
C PRO A 278 -50.15 -1.04 0.80
N ALA A 279 -49.98 -1.19 -0.51
CA ALA A 279 -49.07 -2.19 -1.08
C ALA A 279 -47.60 -1.77 -0.92
N LEU A 280 -47.28 -0.51 -1.26
CA LEU A 280 -45.95 0.04 -1.07
C LEU A 280 -45.60 0.10 0.42
N ARG A 281 -46.53 0.56 1.26
CA ARG A 281 -46.30 0.64 2.71
C ARG A 281 -45.97 -0.72 3.31
N ALA A 282 -46.76 -1.75 3.00
CA ALA A 282 -46.51 -3.11 3.48
C ALA A 282 -45.15 -3.64 3.02
N LYS A 283 -44.71 -3.31 1.80
CA LYS A 283 -43.38 -3.69 1.30
C LYS A 283 -42.28 -2.96 2.07
N LEU A 284 -42.39 -1.66 2.28
CA LEU A 284 -41.37 -0.85 2.96
C LEU A 284 -41.28 -1.17 4.46
N GLU A 285 -42.39 -1.52 5.11
CA GLU A 285 -42.43 -1.96 6.52
C GLU A 285 -41.59 -3.23 6.76
N THR A 286 -41.33 -4.05 5.72
CA THR A 286 -40.42 -5.21 5.84
C THR A 286 -38.95 -4.83 5.90
N LYS A 287 -38.59 -3.63 5.42
CA LYS A 287 -37.20 -3.13 5.36
C LYS A 287 -36.81 -2.35 6.61
N GLY A 288 -37.76 -1.64 7.20
CA GLY A 288 -37.52 -0.86 8.41
C GLY A 288 -38.76 -0.08 8.83
N GLU A 289 -38.62 0.66 9.92
CA GLU A 289 -39.69 1.55 10.37
C GLU A 289 -39.83 2.74 9.41
N LEU A 290 -41.06 3.00 8.99
CA LEU A 290 -41.36 4.06 8.03
C LEU A 290 -41.46 5.43 8.69
N VAL A 291 -40.84 6.41 8.04
CA VAL A 291 -40.89 7.82 8.40
C VAL A 291 -41.35 8.61 7.18
N LEU A 292 -42.33 9.49 7.36
CA LEU A 292 -42.84 10.33 6.28
C LEU A 292 -41.79 11.37 5.87
N ILE A 293 -41.58 11.52 4.56
CA ILE A 293 -40.72 12.57 4.01
C ILE A 293 -41.42 13.92 4.11
N GLU A 294 -40.94 14.76 5.01
CA GLU A 294 -41.32 16.16 5.14
C GLU A 294 -40.08 17.03 5.37
N PRO A 295 -40.02 18.28 4.84
CA PRO A 295 -38.93 19.19 5.14
C PRO A 295 -38.74 19.37 6.65
N GLY A 296 -37.53 19.15 7.15
CA GLY A 296 -37.20 19.21 8.56
C GLY A 296 -37.58 17.96 9.38
N GLY A 297 -38.20 16.95 8.77
CA GLY A 297 -38.50 15.67 9.41
C GLY A 297 -37.22 14.98 9.90
N VAL A 298 -37.30 14.28 11.04
CA VAL A 298 -36.14 13.63 11.67
C VAL A 298 -36.46 12.16 11.96
N ALA A 299 -35.57 11.27 11.52
CA ALA A 299 -35.56 9.87 11.89
C ALA A 299 -34.44 9.63 12.92
N ILE A 300 -34.78 9.05 14.07
CA ILE A 300 -33.83 8.77 15.16
C ILE A 300 -33.55 7.27 15.20
N LEU A 301 -32.32 6.86 14.93
CA LEU A 301 -31.88 5.46 15.01
C LEU A 301 -31.00 5.29 16.25
N GLU A 302 -31.28 4.28 17.07
CA GLU A 302 -30.58 4.07 18.35
C GLU A 302 -30.10 2.64 18.52
N THR A 303 -28.79 2.46 18.63
CA THR A 303 -28.17 1.19 19.03
C THR A 303 -27.84 1.21 20.53
N ASN A 304 -27.01 0.25 20.95
CA ASN A 304 -26.53 0.18 22.33
C ASN A 304 -25.59 1.34 22.65
N THR A 305 -24.66 1.68 21.76
CA THR A 305 -23.63 2.71 22.01
C THR A 305 -23.76 3.97 21.17
N LEU A 306 -24.55 3.94 20.09
CA LEU A 306 -24.71 5.07 19.18
C LEU A 306 -26.17 5.52 19.06
N GLN A 307 -26.34 6.81 18.82
CA GLN A 307 -27.60 7.41 18.42
C GLN A 307 -27.35 8.28 17.18
N LEU A 308 -28.14 8.07 16.14
CA LEU A 308 -28.10 8.81 14.88
C LEU A 308 -29.39 9.59 14.70
N HIS A 309 -29.29 10.88 14.42
CA HIS A 309 -30.40 11.70 13.92
C HIS A 309 -30.17 11.94 12.43
N ALA A 310 -31.10 11.44 11.62
CA ALA A 310 -31.16 11.73 10.19
C ALA A 310 -32.25 12.77 9.95
N ARG A 311 -31.85 14.00 9.64
CA ARG A 311 -32.75 15.14 9.43
C ARG A 311 -32.86 15.47 7.95
N ILE A 312 -34.07 15.63 7.45
CA ILE A 312 -34.32 16.08 6.08
C ILE A 312 -34.07 17.58 6.01
N ALA A 313 -32.92 17.98 5.46
CA ALA A 313 -32.55 19.38 5.33
C ALA A 313 -33.35 20.09 4.23
N GLU A 314 -33.55 19.42 3.11
CA GLU A 314 -34.40 19.86 2.00
C GLU A 314 -34.94 18.65 1.24
N VAL A 315 -36.12 18.82 0.63
CA VAL A 315 -36.70 17.85 -0.29
C VAL A 315 -37.53 18.56 -1.35
N THR A 316 -37.39 18.10 -2.59
CA THR A 316 -38.20 18.49 -3.74
C THR A 316 -38.75 17.22 -4.38
N PHE A 317 -40.05 17.20 -4.63
CA PHE A 317 -40.71 16.11 -5.34
C PHE A 317 -40.90 16.47 -6.81
N ASN A 318 -40.67 15.47 -7.68
CA ASN A 318 -41.02 15.59 -9.08
C ASN A 318 -42.55 15.48 -9.18
N ASN A 319 -43.18 16.53 -9.71
CA ASN A 319 -44.62 16.60 -9.93
C ASN A 319 -44.97 16.69 -11.43
N ASP A 320 -44.05 16.29 -12.30
CA ASP A 320 -44.29 16.18 -13.74
C ASP A 320 -45.41 15.15 -13.99
N GLY A 321 -46.29 15.47 -14.93
CA GLY A 321 -47.57 14.75 -15.15
C GLY A 321 -47.47 13.28 -15.59
N ALA A 322 -46.28 12.68 -15.57
CA ALA A 322 -46.08 11.25 -15.78
C ALA A 322 -46.30 10.42 -14.49
N ASN A 323 -46.10 11.01 -13.30
CA ASN A 323 -46.22 10.32 -12.02
C ASN A 323 -47.26 11.00 -11.10
N PRO A 324 -47.86 10.28 -10.14
CA PRO A 324 -48.73 10.90 -9.13
C PRO A 324 -47.98 12.00 -8.35
N PRO A 325 -48.67 13.05 -7.86
CA PRO A 325 -48.02 14.12 -7.11
C PRO A 325 -47.39 13.58 -5.81
N ASN A 326 -46.26 14.15 -5.41
CA ASN A 326 -45.48 13.74 -4.23
C ASN A 326 -45.14 12.24 -4.19
N SER A 327 -44.92 11.62 -5.35
CA SER A 327 -44.60 10.19 -5.45
C SER A 327 -43.13 9.89 -5.74
N VAL A 328 -42.45 10.82 -6.42
CA VAL A 328 -41.05 10.67 -6.83
C VAL A 328 -40.22 11.79 -6.23
N ILE A 329 -39.09 11.42 -5.64
CA ILE A 329 -38.11 12.35 -5.11
C ILE A 329 -37.29 12.90 -6.29
N GLU A 330 -37.28 14.21 -6.47
CA GLU A 330 -36.41 14.87 -7.46
C GLU A 330 -35.05 15.18 -6.84
N LYS A 331 -35.06 15.77 -5.65
CA LYS A 331 -33.87 16.10 -4.89
C LYS A 331 -34.16 15.95 -3.40
N MET A 332 -33.25 15.36 -2.64
CA MET A 332 -33.37 15.27 -1.18
C MET A 332 -31.99 15.36 -0.56
N SER A 333 -31.83 16.23 0.44
CA SER A 333 -30.60 16.32 1.23
C SER A 333 -30.89 15.94 2.67
N ILE A 334 -30.12 15.00 3.20
CA ILE A 334 -30.27 14.44 4.53
C ILE A 334 -29.00 14.73 5.32
N GLU A 335 -29.20 15.39 6.46
CA GLU A 335 -28.17 15.62 7.44
C GLU A 335 -28.12 14.43 8.40
N LEU A 336 -26.96 13.79 8.50
CA LEU A 336 -26.68 12.69 9.40
C LEU A 336 -25.81 13.22 10.54
N ALA A 337 -26.33 13.17 11.77
CA ALA A 337 -25.60 13.54 12.98
C ALA A 337 -25.60 12.36 13.96
N ALA A 338 -24.43 11.92 14.41
CA ALA A 338 -24.29 10.77 15.30
C ALA A 338 -23.63 11.15 16.62
N TRP A 339 -24.13 10.59 17.72
CA TRP A 339 -23.62 10.73 19.08
C TRP A 339 -23.33 9.36 19.68
N ARG A 340 -22.37 9.34 20.61
CA ARG A 340 -22.14 8.19 21.49
C ARG A 340 -23.05 8.31 22.71
N LYS A 341 -23.84 7.29 22.98
CA LYS A 341 -24.67 7.21 24.19
C LYS A 341 -23.74 7.04 25.38
N GLU A 342 -23.87 7.89 26.41
CA GLU A 342 -23.10 7.73 27.65
C GLU A 342 -23.49 6.42 28.34
N GLY A 343 -22.70 5.39 28.08
CA GLY A 343 -22.85 4.04 28.59
C GLY A 343 -21.72 3.20 28.02
N VAL A 344 -20.70 2.94 28.85
CA VAL A 344 -19.42 2.28 28.53
C VAL A 344 -18.39 3.19 27.86
N GLY A 345 -17.60 3.90 28.70
CA GLY A 345 -16.23 4.29 28.36
C GLY A 345 -15.96 5.75 27.99
N ALA A 346 -16.61 6.73 28.63
CA ALA A 346 -16.15 8.11 28.62
C ALA A 346 -15.43 8.41 29.95
N ALA A 347 -14.11 8.28 29.94
CA ALA A 347 -13.27 8.87 30.97
C ALA A 347 -13.28 10.39 30.77
N THR A 348 -14.02 11.09 31.61
CA THR A 348 -13.92 12.55 31.72
C THR A 348 -12.50 12.90 32.22
N PRO A 349 -11.76 13.84 31.59
CA PRO A 349 -10.53 14.33 32.17
C PRO A 349 -10.89 15.27 33.34
N ALA A 350 -11.01 14.69 34.54
CA ALA A 350 -11.19 15.45 35.76
C ALA A 350 -9.92 16.24 36.09
N THR A 351 -10.09 17.55 36.23
CA THR A 351 -9.14 18.55 36.72
C THR A 351 -8.51 18.10 38.06
N PRO A 352 -7.21 18.32 38.32
CA PRO A 352 -6.57 17.80 39.52
C PRO A 352 -6.97 18.64 40.74
N MET A 353 -7.79 18.08 41.63
CA MET A 353 -8.03 18.64 42.95
C MET A 353 -7.25 17.85 44.01
N ALA A 354 -6.53 18.59 44.85
CA ALA A 354 -5.51 18.13 45.78
C ALA A 354 -6.00 17.09 46.81
N ALA A 355 -5.13 16.11 47.10
CA ALA A 355 -5.34 15.08 48.12
C ALA A 355 -5.07 15.61 49.54
N PRO A 356 -5.94 15.35 50.54
CA PRO A 356 -5.59 15.46 51.95
C PRO A 356 -4.91 14.17 52.45
N GLN A 357 -3.88 14.31 53.28
CA GLN A 357 -3.08 13.22 53.84
C GLN A 357 -3.85 12.32 54.84
N PRO A 358 -3.46 11.05 55.06
CA PRO A 358 -4.06 10.18 56.05
C PRO A 358 -3.42 10.32 57.44
N VAL A 359 -4.26 10.36 58.49
CA VAL A 359 -3.87 10.32 59.90
C VAL A 359 -4.13 8.91 60.45
N ALA A 360 -3.12 8.30 61.08
CA ALA A 360 -3.16 6.96 61.66
C ALA A 360 -3.85 6.92 63.04
N PRO A 361 -4.41 5.77 63.46
CA PRO A 361 -4.66 5.50 64.88
C PRO A 361 -3.91 4.27 65.44
N THR A 362 -3.63 4.39 66.73
CA THR A 362 -2.73 3.67 67.65
C THR A 362 -3.31 2.35 68.21
N ALA A 363 -2.47 1.32 68.44
CA ALA A 363 -2.74 0.08 69.20
C ALA A 363 -2.41 0.26 70.71
N PRO A 364 -2.91 -0.54 71.71
CA PRO A 364 -2.50 -1.95 72.00
C PRO A 364 -3.54 -2.77 72.87
N PRO A 365 -3.24 -3.89 73.62
CA PRO A 365 -2.36 -5.08 73.44
C PRO A 365 -3.06 -6.48 73.63
N LEU A 366 -2.25 -7.55 73.52
CA LEU A 366 -2.47 -9.02 73.52
C LEU A 366 -3.02 -9.68 74.81
N PRO A 367 -3.40 -10.99 74.76
CA PRO A 367 -2.52 -12.02 75.35
C PRO A 367 -2.38 -13.38 74.61
N GLU A 368 -1.14 -13.88 74.73
CA GLU A 368 -0.51 -15.21 74.80
C GLU A 368 -1.09 -16.56 74.28
N GLN A 369 -0.10 -17.31 73.78
CA GLN A 369 0.09 -18.65 73.19
C GLN A 369 -0.50 -19.89 73.91
N PRO A 370 -0.57 -21.05 73.24
CA PRO A 370 0.43 -22.11 73.52
C PRO A 370 0.94 -22.90 72.30
N ALA A 371 2.13 -23.49 72.43
CA ALA A 371 2.81 -24.42 71.51
C ALA A 371 2.75 -25.89 72.05
N PRO A 372 3.55 -26.87 71.56
CA PRO A 372 3.49 -27.63 70.29
C PRO A 372 3.42 -29.18 70.52
N VAL A 373 3.13 -29.99 69.47
CA VAL A 373 3.31 -31.48 69.51
C VAL A 373 3.66 -32.02 68.09
N PRO A 374 4.22 -33.24 67.90
CA PRO A 374 5.53 -33.44 67.28
C PRO A 374 5.48 -34.24 65.95
N THR A 375 6.56 -34.17 65.18
CA THR A 375 6.82 -34.94 63.96
C THR A 375 7.17 -36.41 64.27
N PRO A 376 6.73 -37.36 63.44
CA PRO A 376 7.58 -38.50 63.10
C PRO A 376 7.56 -38.88 61.61
N GLY A 377 8.74 -39.26 61.09
CA GLY A 377 8.86 -40.27 60.03
C GLY A 377 9.28 -39.77 58.64
N ILE A 378 10.59 -39.83 58.38
CA ILE A 378 11.21 -39.74 57.06
C ILE A 378 11.00 -41.08 56.32
N THR A 379 10.47 -41.04 55.10
CA THR A 379 10.71 -42.06 54.07
C THR A 379 10.98 -41.37 52.72
N PRO A 380 12.08 -41.68 52.02
CA PRO A 380 12.38 -41.05 50.73
C PRO A 380 11.48 -41.61 49.60
N PRO A 381 11.04 -40.77 48.64
CA PRO A 381 10.34 -41.24 47.46
C PRO A 381 11.29 -41.88 46.42
N PRO A 382 10.82 -42.87 45.63
CA PRO A 382 11.63 -43.56 44.61
C PRO A 382 11.94 -42.66 43.39
N PRO A 383 13.02 -42.97 42.63
CA PRO A 383 13.44 -42.16 41.49
C PRO A 383 12.40 -42.12 40.34
N PRO A 384 12.34 -41.01 39.58
CA PRO A 384 11.36 -40.84 38.51
C PRO A 384 11.61 -41.76 37.33
N ARG A 385 10.52 -42.33 36.78
CA ARG A 385 10.54 -43.12 35.54
C ARG A 385 10.79 -42.22 34.32
N PRO A 386 11.40 -42.75 33.24
CA PRO A 386 11.62 -41.99 32.01
C PRO A 386 10.29 -41.56 31.38
N ILE A 387 10.23 -40.28 31.01
CA ILE A 387 9.13 -39.65 30.29
C ILE A 387 9.08 -40.23 28.88
N ALA A 388 7.93 -40.80 28.51
CA ALA A 388 7.62 -41.17 27.13
C ALA A 388 7.49 -39.90 26.28
N THR A 389 8.10 -39.92 25.10
CA THR A 389 8.05 -38.87 24.09
C THR A 389 6.62 -38.53 23.67
N PRO A 390 6.28 -37.24 23.42
CA PRO A 390 4.99 -36.87 22.84
C PRO A 390 4.89 -37.37 21.41
N GLN A 391 3.85 -38.14 21.11
CA GLN A 391 3.49 -38.55 19.75
C GLN A 391 2.88 -37.35 19.00
N SER A 392 3.35 -37.11 17.78
CA SER A 392 2.84 -36.11 16.85
C SER A 392 1.38 -36.36 16.47
N PRO A 393 0.58 -35.32 16.17
CA PRO A 393 -0.81 -35.49 15.74
C PRO A 393 -0.91 -36.20 14.39
N GLN A 394 -1.75 -37.23 14.31
CA GLN A 394 -2.07 -37.98 13.10
C GLN A 394 -2.77 -37.09 12.07
N SER A 395 -2.30 -37.13 10.82
CA SER A 395 -2.93 -36.52 9.65
C SER A 395 -4.20 -37.30 9.23
N PRO A 396 -5.23 -36.63 8.66
CA PRO A 396 -6.44 -37.31 8.18
C PRO A 396 -6.15 -38.18 6.94
N PRO A 397 -6.97 -39.22 6.67
CA PRO A 397 -6.78 -40.14 5.55
C PRO A 397 -7.03 -39.47 4.18
N PRO A 398 -6.37 -39.93 3.09
CA PRO A 398 -6.53 -39.37 1.76
C PRO A 398 -7.86 -39.78 1.10
N SER A 399 -8.43 -38.87 0.31
CA SER A 399 -9.64 -39.05 -0.50
C SER A 399 -9.47 -40.13 -1.59
N PRO A 400 -10.56 -40.79 -2.02
CA PRO A 400 -10.51 -41.83 -3.06
C PRO A 400 -10.18 -41.27 -4.46
N PRO A 401 -9.56 -42.07 -5.35
CA PRO A 401 -9.15 -41.62 -6.68
C PRO A 401 -10.33 -41.54 -7.67
N THR A 402 -10.34 -40.48 -8.47
CA THR A 402 -11.25 -40.21 -9.59
C THR A 402 -11.08 -41.24 -10.72
N PRO A 403 -12.16 -41.66 -11.43
CA PRO A 403 -12.06 -42.61 -12.54
C PRO A 403 -11.28 -42.08 -13.75
N ALA A 404 -10.45 -42.93 -14.35
CA ALA A 404 -9.61 -42.64 -15.52
C ALA A 404 -10.41 -42.45 -16.81
N ALA A 405 -10.00 -41.49 -17.63
CA ALA A 405 -10.49 -41.27 -18.99
C ALA A 405 -9.93 -42.34 -19.98
N PRO A 406 -10.68 -42.71 -21.04
CA PRO A 406 -10.27 -43.75 -21.98
C PRO A 406 -9.15 -43.29 -22.94
N PRO A 407 -8.35 -44.22 -23.48
CA PRO A 407 -7.17 -43.90 -24.30
C PRO A 407 -7.53 -43.57 -25.77
N PRO A 408 -6.69 -42.78 -26.47
CA PRO A 408 -6.84 -42.54 -27.91
C PRO A 408 -6.33 -43.72 -28.77
N PRO A 409 -6.80 -43.86 -30.03
CA PRO A 409 -6.47 -44.99 -30.89
C PRO A 409 -5.04 -44.94 -31.46
N ALA A 410 -4.47 -46.12 -31.71
CA ALA A 410 -3.09 -46.37 -32.13
C ALA A 410 -2.78 -45.93 -33.57
N ALA A 411 -1.57 -45.40 -33.77
CA ALA A 411 -0.98 -45.15 -35.09
C ALA A 411 -0.09 -46.33 -35.55
N PRO A 412 0.12 -46.54 -36.87
CA PRO A 412 0.81 -47.72 -37.42
C PRO A 412 2.35 -47.65 -37.35
N PRO A 413 3.08 -48.76 -37.56
CA PRO A 413 4.48 -48.90 -37.18
C PRO A 413 5.51 -48.48 -38.25
N THR A 414 6.60 -47.88 -37.72
CA THR A 414 8.04 -47.74 -38.07
C THR A 414 8.62 -48.23 -39.42
N PRO A 415 9.76 -47.65 -39.89
CA PRO A 415 11.06 -48.25 -39.54
C PRO A 415 12.28 -47.32 -39.32
N ALA A 416 13.08 -47.73 -38.33
CA ALA A 416 14.51 -47.61 -38.05
C ALA A 416 15.46 -46.71 -38.89
N GLY A 417 16.34 -45.98 -38.17
CA GLY A 417 17.73 -45.77 -38.60
C GLY A 417 18.35 -44.40 -38.32
N GLN A 418 19.37 -44.39 -37.45
CA GLN A 418 20.44 -43.39 -37.24
C GLN A 418 20.24 -42.27 -36.18
N PRO A 419 21.16 -42.13 -35.20
CA PRO A 419 21.23 -40.96 -34.32
C PRO A 419 21.90 -39.78 -35.06
N GLN A 420 21.23 -38.63 -35.09
CA GLN A 420 21.80 -37.39 -35.62
C GLN A 420 22.71 -36.72 -34.56
N PRO A 421 23.85 -36.12 -34.97
CA PRO A 421 24.71 -35.36 -34.08
C PRO A 421 24.05 -34.03 -33.66
N LEU A 422 24.24 -33.66 -32.39
CA LEU A 422 23.78 -32.38 -31.81
C LEU A 422 24.33 -31.20 -32.64
N GLN A 423 23.43 -30.41 -33.22
CA GLN A 423 23.78 -29.13 -33.84
C GLN A 423 23.95 -28.06 -32.75
N PRO A 424 24.97 -27.20 -32.83
CA PRO A 424 25.08 -26.03 -31.95
C PRO A 424 24.00 -24.98 -32.30
N PRO A 425 23.57 -24.15 -31.33
CA PRO A 425 22.51 -23.16 -31.53
C PRO A 425 22.93 -22.08 -32.55
N PRO A 426 21.97 -21.49 -33.29
CA PRO A 426 22.28 -20.49 -34.30
C PRO A 426 22.74 -19.17 -33.66
N MET A 427 23.82 -18.61 -34.19
CA MET A 427 24.27 -17.25 -33.89
C MET A 427 23.20 -16.25 -34.34
N GLN A 428 22.63 -15.51 -33.39
CA GLN A 428 21.76 -14.36 -33.68
C GLN A 428 22.63 -13.19 -34.16
N ASN A 429 22.49 -12.85 -35.45
CA ASN A 429 23.01 -11.61 -36.01
C ASN A 429 22.10 -10.45 -35.54
N PRO A 430 22.62 -9.29 -35.11
CA PRO A 430 21.78 -8.22 -34.57
C PRO A 430 20.95 -7.57 -35.69
N SER A 431 19.63 -7.70 -35.59
CA SER A 431 18.67 -7.01 -36.45
C SER A 431 18.70 -5.50 -36.18
N ALA A 432 18.83 -4.71 -37.26
CA ALA A 432 18.69 -3.26 -37.24
C ALA A 432 17.25 -2.84 -36.82
N PRO A 433 17.06 -1.64 -36.22
CA PRO A 433 15.73 -1.19 -35.79
C PRO A 433 14.80 -0.94 -36.98
N GLN A 434 13.67 -1.65 -37.03
CA GLN A 434 12.55 -1.35 -37.91
C GLN A 434 11.77 -0.13 -37.36
N LEU A 435 11.66 0.90 -38.19
CA LEU A 435 10.73 2.02 -38.01
C LEU A 435 9.28 1.51 -38.17
N PRO A 436 8.32 1.96 -37.33
CA PRO A 436 6.91 1.66 -37.54
C PRO A 436 6.38 2.42 -38.76
N SER A 437 5.63 1.68 -39.59
CA SER A 437 4.82 2.20 -40.69
C SER A 437 3.72 3.10 -40.14
N ILE A 438 3.64 4.32 -40.68
CA ILE A 438 2.56 5.28 -40.48
C ILE A 438 1.41 4.83 -41.39
N ASP A 439 0.27 4.47 -40.80
CA ASP A 439 -0.99 4.33 -41.51
C ASP A 439 -1.56 5.75 -41.75
N ASP A 440 -1.76 6.11 -43.01
CA ASP A 440 -2.09 7.46 -43.49
C ASP A 440 -3.60 7.77 -43.60
N ASP A 441 -4.50 7.04 -42.91
CA ASP A 441 -5.94 7.15 -43.20
C ASP A 441 -6.89 7.31 -41.98
N ASP A 442 -6.45 7.92 -40.88
CA ASP A 442 -7.39 8.38 -39.83
C ASP A 442 -7.11 9.84 -39.44
N ASP A 443 -7.66 10.76 -40.24
CA ASP A 443 -7.78 12.19 -39.95
C ASP A 443 -9.13 12.48 -39.26
N PRO A 444 -9.17 12.71 -37.94
CA PRO A 444 -10.40 13.10 -37.24
C PRO A 444 -10.73 14.60 -37.34
N PHE A 445 -9.98 15.37 -38.14
CA PHE A 445 -10.23 16.80 -38.34
C PHE A 445 -10.15 17.19 -39.81
N GLY A 446 -11.24 16.89 -40.53
CA GLY A 446 -11.52 17.47 -41.83
C GLY A 446 -11.32 19.00 -41.84
N GLY A 447 -10.31 19.44 -42.59
CA GLY A 447 -9.98 20.84 -42.77
C GLY A 447 -9.29 21.04 -44.12
N THR A 448 -10.10 21.25 -45.16
CA THR A 448 -9.64 21.69 -46.48
C THR A 448 -8.83 22.98 -46.37
N GLY A 449 -7.56 22.95 -46.77
CA GLY A 449 -6.63 24.06 -46.70
C GLY A 449 -5.63 24.04 -47.85
N ASP A 450 -6.14 24.43 -49.01
CA ASP A 450 -5.44 24.78 -50.25
C ASP A 450 -4.17 25.62 -50.00
N PHE A 451 -2.99 25.13 -50.42
CA PHE A 451 -1.82 25.98 -50.66
C PHE A 451 -1.07 25.55 -51.91
N THR A 452 -1.34 26.28 -52.98
CA THR A 452 -0.58 26.33 -54.22
C THR A 452 0.85 26.86 -53.94
N PRO A 453 1.92 26.23 -54.45
CA PRO A 453 3.25 26.83 -54.40
C PRO A 453 3.46 27.76 -55.60
N LEU A 454 3.53 29.07 -55.34
CA LEU A 454 4.13 30.03 -56.26
C LEU A 454 5.64 30.07 -55.99
N GLY A 455 6.42 29.75 -57.02
CA GLY A 455 7.87 29.84 -56.98
C GLY A 455 8.40 31.26 -56.92
N ARG A 456 9.57 31.40 -56.31
CA ARG A 456 10.78 31.94 -56.92
C ARG A 456 12.00 31.53 -56.13
#